data_AF-A0A3Q3W1G8-F1
#
_entry.id   AF-A0A3Q3W1G8-F1
#
_cell.length_a   1.000
_cell.length_b   1.000
_cell.length_c   1.000
_cell.angle_alpha   90.00
_cell.angle_beta   90.00
_cell.angle_gamma   90.00
#
_symmetry.space_group_name_H-M   'P 1'
#
loop_
_entity.id
_entity.type
_entity.pdbx_description
1 polymer ?
#
loop_
_entity_poly.entity_id
_entity_poly.type
_entity_poly.pdbx_seq_one_letter_code
_entity_poly.pdbx_strand_id
1 'polypeptide(L)'
;MPLQLTPPFAAKRTSGEHLEKQLERFEWQLRTLKEVLAANGNPERAEILKHHADEEVCVLVLSILDKVKTETTTDLNVQHEQKSKSVEVKHLMAELQLFNQLKRRVQQSTFKKDLQRNIQAHGSPGAFWESEQESLVFVIEMKSERVQEQSRKLQHMDALVDKNLTLEDQMVHVLQQNEDLRVRIDNCQAVTQQLSREQQDLKVALERQAGINQKLSQEKEQLMFKLRHRDSCPTIHLPTMVQELAPR
;
A
#
# COMPACT_ATOMS: atom_id res chain seq x y z
N MET A 1 -76.45 20.67 -14.56
CA MET A 1 -75.26 21.18 -13.85
C MET A 1 -74.76 20.08 -12.94
N PRO A 2 -73.49 19.67 -13.06
CA PRO A 2 -72.44 20.38 -12.32
C PRO A 2 -71.19 20.66 -13.17
N LEU A 3 -70.65 21.87 -13.00
CA LEU A 3 -69.31 22.26 -13.44
C LEU A 3 -68.31 21.67 -12.45
N GLN A 4 -67.54 20.66 -12.87
CA GLN A 4 -66.35 20.21 -12.15
C GLN A 4 -65.26 21.28 -12.32
N LEU A 5 -65.15 22.16 -11.34
CA LEU A 5 -63.95 22.97 -11.13
C LEU A 5 -62.94 22.13 -10.35
N THR A 6 -61.98 21.54 -11.07
CA THR A 6 -60.76 20.97 -10.48
C THR A 6 -59.92 22.13 -9.90
N PRO A 7 -59.54 22.12 -8.60
CA PRO A 7 -58.74 23.19 -8.02
C PRO A 7 -57.27 23.08 -8.50
N PRO A 8 -56.57 24.21 -8.71
CA PRO A 8 -55.23 24.28 -9.33
C PRO A 8 -54.08 23.91 -8.36
N PHE A 9 -54.36 23.23 -7.24
CA PHE A 9 -53.42 23.06 -6.14
C PHE A 9 -52.40 21.92 -6.32
N ALA A 10 -52.53 21.10 -7.37
CA ALA A 10 -51.62 19.98 -7.61
C ALA A 10 -50.27 20.41 -8.20
N ALA A 11 -50.23 21.50 -8.99
CA ALA A 11 -49.02 21.87 -9.74
C ALA A 11 -47.90 22.48 -8.88
N LYS A 12 -48.23 23.12 -7.74
CA LYS A 12 -47.21 23.69 -6.82
C LYS A 12 -46.61 22.65 -5.88
N ARG A 13 -47.37 21.62 -5.48
CA ARG A 13 -46.86 20.54 -4.61
C ARG A 13 -45.89 19.62 -5.36
N THR A 14 -46.19 19.29 -6.61
CA THR A 14 -45.32 18.45 -7.46
C THR A 14 -44.03 19.15 -7.86
N SER A 15 -44.05 20.48 -8.05
CA SER A 15 -42.86 21.27 -8.33
C SER A 15 -41.89 21.33 -7.14
N GLY A 16 -42.41 21.41 -5.91
CA GLY A 16 -41.60 21.38 -4.69
C GLY A 16 -40.93 20.02 -4.50
N GLU A 17 -41.71 18.93 -4.63
CA GLU A 17 -41.20 17.55 -4.54
C GLU A 17 -40.16 17.22 -5.64
N HIS A 18 -40.30 17.79 -6.83
CA HIS A 18 -39.32 17.62 -7.90
C HIS A 18 -37.99 18.33 -7.60
N LEU A 19 -38.06 19.56 -7.11
CA LEU A 19 -36.89 20.32 -6.69
C LEU A 19 -36.19 19.68 -5.50
N GLU A 20 -36.94 19.14 -4.53
CA GLU A 20 -36.42 18.44 -3.35
C GLU A 20 -35.66 17.16 -3.75
N LYS A 21 -36.23 16.35 -4.64
CA LYS A 21 -35.54 15.18 -5.22
C LYS A 21 -34.31 15.55 -6.03
N GLN A 22 -34.34 16.67 -6.76
CA GLN A 22 -33.15 17.15 -7.45
C GLN A 22 -32.07 17.60 -6.47
N LEU A 23 -32.45 18.25 -5.37
CA LEU A 23 -31.52 18.71 -4.34
C LEU A 23 -30.86 17.54 -3.63
N GLU A 24 -31.63 16.51 -3.24
CA GLU A 24 -31.11 15.25 -2.68
C GLU A 24 -30.13 14.57 -3.64
N ARG A 25 -30.43 14.59 -4.95
CA ARG A 25 -29.53 14.05 -5.98
C ARG A 25 -28.21 14.82 -6.04
N PHE A 26 -28.25 16.15 -6.04
CA PHE A 26 -27.03 16.97 -6.06
C PHE A 26 -26.22 16.86 -4.77
N GLU A 27 -26.88 16.81 -3.61
CA GLU A 27 -26.20 16.60 -2.32
C GLU A 27 -25.48 15.25 -2.27
N TRP A 28 -26.13 14.21 -2.78
CA TRP A 28 -25.52 12.90 -2.89
C TRP A 28 -24.35 12.89 -3.87
N GLN A 29 -24.49 13.49 -5.06
CA GLN A 29 -23.40 13.65 -6.03
C GLN A 29 -22.20 14.40 -5.44
N LEU A 30 -22.44 15.49 -4.69
CA LEU A 30 -21.39 16.26 -3.99
C LEU A 30 -20.70 15.45 -2.91
N ARG A 31 -21.44 14.61 -2.17
CA ARG A 31 -20.88 13.73 -1.15
C ARG A 31 -19.95 12.69 -1.77
N THR A 32 -20.42 12.00 -2.80
CA THR A 32 -19.61 11.03 -3.55
C THR A 32 -18.37 11.68 -4.14
N LEU A 33 -18.47 12.88 -4.72
CA LEU A 33 -17.31 13.59 -5.27
C LEU A 33 -16.27 13.93 -4.20
N LYS A 34 -16.69 14.36 -3.00
CA LYS A 34 -15.78 14.62 -1.88
C LYS A 34 -15.06 13.35 -1.43
N GLU A 35 -15.77 12.23 -1.35
CA GLU A 35 -15.20 10.93 -0.99
C GLU A 35 -14.17 10.46 -2.04
N VAL A 36 -14.46 10.61 -3.33
CA VAL A 36 -13.51 10.29 -4.43
C VAL A 36 -12.26 11.17 -4.37
N LEU A 37 -12.41 12.47 -4.09
CA LEU A 37 -11.26 13.37 -3.95
C LEU A 37 -10.43 13.08 -2.70
N ALA A 38 -11.05 12.61 -1.62
CA ALA A 38 -10.38 12.26 -0.37
C ALA A 38 -9.76 10.85 -0.37
N ALA A 39 -10.26 9.95 -1.20
CA ALA A 39 -9.80 8.56 -1.29
C ALA A 39 -8.32 8.46 -1.71
N ASN A 40 -7.63 7.48 -1.14
CA ASN A 40 -6.20 7.29 -1.27
C ASN A 40 -5.88 6.21 -2.32
N GLY A 41 -5.88 6.64 -3.58
CA GLY A 41 -5.51 5.80 -4.72
C GLY A 41 -6.69 5.38 -5.59
N ASN A 42 -6.37 4.88 -6.79
CA ASN A 42 -7.36 4.52 -7.80
C ASN A 42 -8.34 3.38 -7.42
N PRO A 43 -7.97 2.32 -6.68
CA PRO A 43 -8.93 1.24 -6.40
C PRO A 43 -10.06 1.69 -5.46
N GLU A 44 -9.74 2.51 -4.46
CA GLU A 44 -10.73 3.07 -3.53
C GLU A 44 -11.67 4.06 -4.24
N ARG A 45 -11.12 4.91 -5.10
CA ARG A 45 -11.90 5.83 -5.95
C ARG A 45 -12.84 5.10 -6.91
N ALA A 46 -12.37 4.01 -7.52
CA ALA A 46 -13.19 3.19 -8.42
C ALA A 46 -14.34 2.50 -7.69
N GLU A 47 -14.13 2.05 -6.45
CA GLU A 47 -15.18 1.43 -5.64
C GLU A 47 -16.28 2.43 -5.25
N ILE A 48 -15.90 3.66 -4.88
CA ILE A 48 -16.86 4.73 -4.55
C ILE A 48 -17.72 5.09 -5.77
N LEU A 49 -17.12 5.14 -6.96
CA LEU A 49 -17.81 5.50 -8.20
C LEU A 49 -18.77 4.42 -8.73
N LYS A 50 -18.61 3.14 -8.34
CA LYS A 50 -19.54 2.05 -8.73
C LYS A 50 -20.97 2.27 -8.24
N HIS A 51 -21.13 2.96 -7.13
CA HIS A 51 -22.43 3.23 -6.54
C HIS A 51 -23.08 4.50 -7.07
N HIS A 52 -22.40 5.24 -7.96
CA HIS A 52 -22.91 6.49 -8.51
C HIS A 52 -24.03 6.25 -9.54
N ALA A 53 -25.08 7.07 -9.52
CA ALA A 53 -26.27 6.87 -10.36
C ALA A 53 -26.08 7.34 -11.81
N ASP A 54 -24.98 8.04 -12.11
CA ASP A 54 -24.64 8.56 -13.43
C ASP A 54 -23.35 7.91 -13.91
N GLU A 55 -23.49 6.93 -14.79
CA GLU A 55 -22.42 6.05 -15.22
C GLU A 55 -21.49 6.73 -16.24
N GLU A 56 -22.01 7.63 -17.07
CA GLU A 56 -21.21 8.43 -18.00
C GLU A 56 -20.25 9.36 -17.25
N VAL A 57 -20.73 9.99 -16.17
CA VAL A 57 -19.90 10.82 -15.29
C VAL A 57 -18.80 10.00 -14.63
N CYS A 58 -19.09 8.77 -14.18
CA CYS A 58 -18.08 7.90 -13.58
C CYS A 58 -16.98 7.51 -14.55
N VAL A 59 -17.34 7.14 -15.78
CA VAL A 59 -16.38 6.80 -16.84
C VAL A 59 -15.49 7.99 -17.14
N LEU A 60 -16.05 9.21 -17.24
CA LEU A 60 -15.28 10.41 -17.49
C LEU A 60 -14.33 10.73 -16.33
N VAL A 61 -14.79 10.64 -15.08
CA VAL A 61 -13.95 10.88 -13.89
C VAL A 61 -12.80 9.89 -13.80
N LEU A 62 -13.06 8.60 -14.04
CA LEU A 62 -12.01 7.56 -14.06
C LEU A 62 -11.00 7.81 -15.18
N SER A 63 -11.47 8.21 -16.37
CA SER A 63 -10.60 8.54 -17.51
C SER A 63 -9.72 9.77 -17.23
N ILE A 64 -10.28 10.83 -16.63
CA ILE A 64 -9.52 12.02 -16.22
C ILE A 64 -8.48 11.65 -15.15
N LEU A 65 -8.86 10.85 -14.15
CA LEU A 65 -7.95 10.41 -13.09
C LEU A 65 -6.78 9.59 -13.66
N ASP A 66 -7.05 8.67 -14.59
CA ASP A 66 -6.02 7.87 -15.25
C ASP A 66 -5.10 8.75 -16.10
N LYS A 67 -5.68 9.68 -16.86
CA LYS A 67 -4.91 10.64 -17.67
C LYS A 67 -4.02 11.55 -16.81
N VAL A 68 -4.56 12.15 -15.74
CA VAL A 68 -3.78 12.99 -14.82
C VAL A 68 -2.69 12.18 -14.15
N LYS A 69 -2.98 10.95 -13.73
CA LYS A 69 -1.98 10.06 -13.13
C LYS A 69 -0.86 9.75 -14.12
N THR A 70 -1.20 9.34 -15.33
CA THR A 70 -0.21 9.00 -16.36
C THR A 70 0.65 10.21 -16.71
N GLU A 71 0.04 11.36 -17.00
CA GLU A 71 0.76 12.62 -17.28
C GLU A 71 1.67 13.05 -16.12
N THR A 72 1.16 13.02 -14.88
CA THR A 72 1.95 13.39 -13.69
C THR A 72 3.13 12.42 -13.48
N THR A 73 2.92 11.12 -13.69
CA THR A 73 4.02 10.14 -13.57
C THR A 73 5.05 10.30 -14.67
N THR A 74 4.64 10.60 -15.91
CA THR A 74 5.58 10.86 -17.00
C THR A 74 6.38 12.13 -16.75
N ASP A 75 5.76 13.21 -16.27
CA ASP A 75 6.45 14.47 -15.97
C ASP A 75 7.46 14.30 -14.83
N LEU A 76 7.10 13.61 -13.75
CA LEU A 76 8.02 13.31 -12.65
C LEU A 76 9.21 12.47 -13.11
N ASN A 77 8.97 11.46 -13.96
CA ASN A 77 10.04 10.63 -14.52
C ASN A 77 10.99 11.44 -15.40
N VAL A 78 10.45 12.27 -16.30
CA VAL A 78 11.25 13.16 -17.15
C VAL A 78 12.06 14.14 -16.29
N GLN A 79 11.44 14.74 -15.27
CA GLN A 79 12.12 15.67 -14.38
C GLN A 79 13.24 14.99 -13.59
N HIS A 80 13.02 13.75 -13.12
CA HIS A 80 14.04 12.97 -12.43
C HIS A 80 15.21 12.64 -13.36
N GLU A 81 14.92 12.16 -14.58
CA GLU A 81 15.95 11.86 -15.58
C GLU A 81 16.74 13.12 -15.98
N GLN A 82 16.06 14.25 -16.15
CA GLN A 82 16.68 15.54 -16.44
C GLN A 82 17.58 16.01 -15.30
N LYS A 83 17.13 15.88 -14.04
CA LYS A 83 17.95 16.21 -12.86
C LYS A 83 19.19 15.32 -12.77
N SER A 84 19.02 14.01 -12.99
CA SER A 84 20.13 13.05 -13.01
C SER A 84 21.18 13.41 -14.07
N LYS A 85 20.74 13.60 -15.32
CA LYS A 85 21.60 14.04 -16.42
C LYS A 85 22.26 15.40 -16.14
N SER A 86 21.55 16.34 -15.51
CA SER A 86 22.11 17.65 -15.15
C SER A 86 23.26 17.54 -14.13
N VAL A 87 23.16 16.63 -13.17
CA VAL A 87 24.24 16.36 -12.20
C VAL A 87 25.45 15.76 -12.91
N GLU A 88 25.24 14.78 -13.79
CA GLU A 88 26.31 14.12 -14.55
C GLU A 88 27.04 15.12 -15.48
N VAL A 89 26.30 15.98 -16.19
CA VAL A 89 26.88 17.03 -17.02
C VAL A 89 27.73 18.00 -16.19
N LYS A 90 27.26 18.42 -15.01
CA LYS A 90 28.05 19.30 -14.12
C LYS A 90 29.33 18.62 -13.64
N HIS A 91 29.28 17.33 -13.32
CA HIS A 91 30.45 16.55 -12.93
C HIS A 91 31.48 16.48 -14.06
N LEU A 92 31.05 16.07 -15.27
CA LEU A 92 31.92 16.01 -16.46
C LEU A 92 32.49 17.38 -16.84
N MET A 93 31.70 18.45 -16.70
CA MET A 93 32.19 19.82 -16.92
C MET A 93 33.32 20.19 -15.94
N ALA A 94 33.19 19.84 -14.66
CA ALA A 94 34.23 20.12 -13.66
C ALA A 94 35.51 19.33 -13.95
N GLU A 95 35.39 18.06 -14.34
CA GLU A 95 36.53 17.21 -14.72
C GLU A 95 37.25 17.75 -15.97
N LEU A 96 36.48 18.14 -16.99
CA LEU A 96 37.02 18.75 -18.21
C LEU A 96 37.68 20.10 -17.95
N GLN A 97 37.15 20.90 -17.02
CA GLN A 97 37.82 22.14 -16.58
C GLN A 97 39.15 21.85 -15.88
N LEU A 98 39.20 20.86 -14.99
CA LEU A 98 40.42 20.46 -14.28
C LEU A 98 41.49 19.96 -15.26
N PHE A 99 41.11 19.11 -16.21
CA PHE A 99 41.98 18.63 -17.28
C PHE A 99 42.57 19.78 -18.10
N ASN A 100 41.73 20.74 -18.52
CA ASN A 100 42.18 21.91 -19.27
C ASN A 100 43.12 22.81 -18.47
N GLN A 101 42.88 22.98 -17.16
CA GLN A 101 43.80 23.71 -16.28
C GLN A 101 45.15 22.98 -16.14
N LEU A 102 45.15 21.66 -15.99
CA LEU A 102 46.38 20.85 -15.97
C LEU A 102 47.15 20.99 -17.28
N LYS A 103 46.46 20.81 -18.41
CA LYS A 103 47.03 20.96 -19.75
C LYS A 103 47.65 22.34 -19.94
N ARG A 104 46.97 23.41 -19.50
CA ARG A 104 47.49 24.78 -19.54
C ARG A 104 48.73 24.94 -18.66
N ARG A 105 48.73 24.41 -17.43
CA ARG A 105 49.91 24.43 -16.55
C ARG A 105 51.10 23.70 -17.15
N VAL A 106 50.88 22.55 -17.80
CA VAL A 106 51.93 21.81 -18.51
C VAL A 106 52.45 22.61 -19.71
N GLN A 107 51.58 23.25 -20.50
CA GLN A 107 51.98 24.08 -21.64
C GLN A 107 52.70 25.38 -21.22
N GLN A 108 52.27 25.97 -20.11
CA GLN A 108 52.89 27.16 -19.51
C GLN A 108 54.13 26.84 -18.69
N SER A 109 54.37 25.56 -18.40
CA SER A 109 55.58 25.12 -17.71
C SER A 109 56.79 25.54 -18.51
N THR A 110 57.52 26.51 -17.99
CA THR A 110 58.77 26.98 -18.57
C THR A 110 59.89 25.97 -18.36
N PHE A 111 59.67 24.95 -17.53
CA PHE A 111 60.66 23.94 -17.17
C PHE A 111 61.43 23.38 -18.37
N LYS A 112 60.73 22.94 -19.43
CA LYS A 112 61.40 22.41 -20.63
C LYS A 112 62.23 23.47 -21.37
N LYS A 113 61.73 24.71 -21.45
CA LYS A 113 62.43 25.83 -22.07
C LYS A 113 63.62 26.31 -21.23
N ASP A 114 63.46 26.38 -19.92
CA ASP A 114 64.47 26.82 -18.96
C ASP A 114 65.58 25.79 -18.88
N LEU A 115 65.24 24.49 -18.85
CA LEU A 115 66.20 23.40 -18.97
C LEU A 115 66.99 23.51 -20.27
N GLN A 116 66.32 23.66 -21.41
CA GLN A 116 66.98 23.76 -22.71
C GLN A 116 67.85 25.03 -22.84
N ARG A 117 67.41 26.16 -22.27
CA ARG A 117 68.18 27.40 -22.19
C ARG A 117 69.41 27.26 -21.27
N ASN A 118 69.27 26.55 -20.15
CA ASN A 118 70.36 26.27 -19.22
C ASN A 118 71.42 25.37 -19.88
N ILE A 119 70.98 24.31 -20.57
CA ILE A 119 71.85 23.43 -21.36
C ILE A 119 72.64 24.20 -22.43
N GLN A 120 71.98 25.14 -23.11
CA GLN A 120 72.63 25.98 -24.11
C GLN A 120 73.59 27.02 -23.50
N ALA A 121 73.27 27.55 -22.32
CA ALA A 121 74.06 28.58 -21.65
C ALA A 121 75.25 28.02 -20.86
N HIS A 122 75.15 26.80 -20.33
CA HIS A 122 76.12 26.23 -19.40
C HIS A 122 76.70 24.88 -19.84
N GLY A 123 76.29 24.37 -21.01
CA GLY A 123 76.60 23.00 -21.46
C GLY A 123 75.63 21.98 -20.89
N SER A 124 75.77 20.70 -21.27
CA SER A 124 74.94 19.63 -20.66
C SER A 124 75.02 19.74 -19.14
N PRO A 125 73.91 19.63 -18.40
CA PRO A 125 73.95 19.60 -16.95
C PRO A 125 74.79 18.36 -16.64
N GLY A 126 75.98 18.53 -16.06
CA GLY A 126 76.93 17.42 -15.93
C GLY A 126 76.26 16.17 -15.32
N ALA A 127 76.82 14.98 -15.56
CA ALA A 127 76.24 13.65 -15.26
C ALA A 127 75.47 13.52 -13.92
N PHE A 128 75.84 14.30 -12.90
CA PHE A 128 75.10 14.45 -11.65
C PHE A 128 73.61 14.85 -11.83
N TRP A 129 73.31 15.86 -12.64
CA TRP A 129 71.94 16.37 -12.82
C TRP A 129 71.07 15.45 -13.69
N GLU A 130 71.67 14.77 -14.66
CA GLU A 130 71.00 13.71 -15.42
C GLU A 130 70.61 12.54 -14.48
N SER A 131 71.53 12.13 -13.60
CA SER A 131 71.26 11.11 -12.59
C SER A 131 70.17 11.53 -11.59
N GLU A 132 70.17 12.79 -11.14
CA GLU A 132 69.13 13.29 -10.23
C GLU A 132 67.76 13.35 -10.93
N GLN A 133 67.72 13.72 -12.21
CA GLN A 133 66.48 13.70 -13.00
C GLN A 133 65.93 12.27 -13.15
N GLU A 134 66.79 11.28 -13.42
CA GLU A 134 66.39 9.87 -13.49
C GLU A 134 65.86 9.36 -12.14
N SER A 135 66.52 9.73 -11.02
CA SER A 135 66.06 9.42 -9.67
C SER A 135 64.66 9.99 -9.37
N LEU A 136 64.41 11.24 -9.76
CA LEU A 136 63.10 11.87 -9.60
C LEU A 136 62.01 11.20 -10.44
N VAL A 137 62.32 10.76 -11.66
CA VAL A 137 61.39 9.99 -12.50
C VAL A 137 61.00 8.69 -11.80
N PHE A 138 61.98 7.96 -11.26
CA PHE A 138 61.71 6.72 -10.52
C PHE A 138 60.80 6.96 -9.29
N VAL A 139 61.05 8.03 -8.52
CA VAL A 139 60.19 8.39 -7.38
C VAL A 139 58.78 8.75 -7.83
N ILE A 140 58.61 9.45 -8.96
CA ILE A 140 57.30 9.78 -9.52
C ILE A 140 56.55 8.50 -9.94
N GLU A 141 57.23 7.57 -10.61
CA GLU A 141 56.66 6.28 -11.01
C GLU A 141 56.18 5.49 -9.79
N MET A 142 57.02 5.35 -8.76
CA MET A 142 56.64 4.70 -7.50
C MET A 142 55.45 5.39 -6.81
N LYS A 143 55.41 6.73 -6.79
CA LYS A 143 54.27 7.47 -6.23
C LYS A 143 53.01 7.27 -7.06
N SER A 144 53.14 7.22 -8.39
CA SER A 144 52.04 6.98 -9.32
C SER A 144 51.44 5.58 -9.11
N GLU A 145 52.26 4.55 -8.99
CA GLU A 145 51.81 3.18 -8.68
C GLU A 145 51.09 3.11 -7.32
N ARG A 146 51.62 3.78 -6.29
CA ARG A 146 50.96 3.82 -4.97
C ARG A 146 49.60 4.51 -5.04
N VAL A 147 49.46 5.58 -5.81
CA VAL A 147 48.17 6.25 -6.03
C VAL A 147 47.21 5.33 -6.76
N GLN A 148 47.65 4.67 -7.85
CA GLN A 148 46.82 3.69 -8.56
C GLN A 148 46.33 2.56 -7.65
N GLU A 149 47.20 2.06 -6.77
CA GLU A 149 46.82 1.02 -5.82
C GLU A 149 45.78 1.51 -4.79
N GLN A 150 45.92 2.74 -4.30
CA GLN A 150 44.89 3.34 -3.45
C GLN A 150 43.57 3.53 -4.20
N SER A 151 43.60 3.91 -5.47
CA SER A 151 42.40 4.01 -6.31
C SER A 151 41.69 2.67 -6.49
N ARG A 152 42.43 1.56 -6.67
CA ARG A 152 41.84 0.21 -6.73
C ARG A 152 41.15 -0.17 -5.42
N LYS A 153 41.76 0.18 -4.28
CA LYS A 153 41.16 -0.07 -2.95
C LYS A 153 39.89 0.73 -2.72
N LEU A 154 39.87 1.99 -3.17
CA LEU A 154 38.66 2.82 -3.10
C LEU A 154 37.53 2.22 -3.94
N GLN A 155 37.80 1.83 -5.18
CA GLN A 155 36.80 1.16 -6.04
C GLN A 155 36.27 -0.13 -5.42
N HIS A 156 37.13 -0.92 -4.77
CA HIS A 156 36.70 -2.11 -4.05
C HIS A 156 35.79 -1.76 -2.86
N MET A 157 36.12 -0.70 -2.13
CA MET A 157 35.31 -0.22 -1.01
C MET A 157 33.94 0.29 -1.48
N ASP A 158 33.88 1.04 -2.58
CA ASP A 158 32.62 1.51 -3.18
C ASP A 158 31.72 0.32 -3.55
N ALA A 159 32.28 -0.72 -4.18
CA ALA A 159 31.54 -1.95 -4.50
C ALA A 159 31.05 -2.72 -3.26
N LEU A 160 31.76 -2.63 -2.12
CA LEU A 160 31.31 -3.20 -0.86
C LEU A 160 30.17 -2.38 -0.24
N VAL A 161 30.21 -1.05 -0.37
CA VAL A 161 29.12 -0.16 0.08
C VAL A 161 27.84 -0.47 -0.69
N ASP A 162 27.89 -0.58 -2.01
CA ASP A 162 26.72 -0.91 -2.84
C ASP A 162 26.09 -2.26 -2.47
N LYS A 163 26.94 -3.27 -2.21
CA LYS A 163 26.49 -4.58 -1.72
C LYS A 163 25.85 -4.49 -0.34
N ASN A 164 26.41 -3.66 0.55
CA ASN A 164 25.88 -3.48 1.89
C ASN A 164 24.49 -2.84 1.83
N LEU A 165 24.32 -1.77 1.05
CA LEU A 165 23.01 -1.15 0.82
C LEU A 165 21.98 -2.14 0.28
N THR A 166 22.37 -2.96 -0.69
CA THR A 166 21.48 -4.00 -1.25
C THR A 166 21.05 -5.03 -0.19
N LEU A 167 21.97 -5.41 0.71
CA LEU A 167 21.67 -6.34 1.81
C LEU A 167 20.79 -5.70 2.88
N GLU A 168 20.99 -4.40 3.17
CA GLU A 168 20.13 -3.64 4.08
C GLU A 168 18.69 -3.58 3.55
N ASP A 169 18.50 -3.30 2.26
CA ASP A 169 17.17 -3.31 1.63
C ASP A 169 16.49 -4.69 1.71
N GLN A 170 17.25 -5.77 1.44
CA GLN A 170 16.75 -7.14 1.59
C GLN A 170 16.36 -7.46 3.03
N MET A 171 17.17 -7.02 4.00
CA MET A 171 16.89 -7.21 5.42
C MET A 171 15.59 -6.50 5.83
N VAL A 172 15.40 -5.24 5.40
CA VAL A 172 14.18 -4.48 5.67
C VAL A 172 12.96 -5.20 5.10
N HIS A 173 13.04 -5.69 3.85
CA HIS A 173 11.96 -6.44 3.23
C HIS A 173 11.60 -7.71 4.04
N VAL A 174 12.60 -8.49 4.46
CA VAL A 174 12.40 -9.71 5.25
C VAL A 174 11.81 -9.39 6.63
N LEU A 175 12.23 -8.30 7.27
CA LEU A 175 11.65 -7.85 8.54
C LEU A 175 10.18 -7.47 8.38
N GLN A 176 9.83 -6.77 7.30
CA GLN A 176 8.45 -6.40 7.02
C GLN A 176 7.57 -7.63 6.73
N GLN A 177 8.09 -8.62 6.00
CA GLN A 177 7.38 -9.89 5.78
C GLN A 177 7.17 -10.66 7.09
N ASN A 178 8.16 -10.65 8.01
CA ASN A 178 8.01 -11.28 9.31
C ASN A 178 6.92 -10.61 10.16
N GLU A 179 6.84 -9.28 10.12
CA GLU A 179 5.80 -8.54 10.85
C GLU A 179 4.40 -8.83 10.31
N ASP A 180 4.23 -8.88 8.98
CA ASP A 180 2.96 -9.29 8.36
C ASP A 180 2.55 -10.71 8.80
N LEU A 181 3.49 -11.65 8.78
CA LEU A 181 3.23 -13.01 9.24
C LEU A 181 2.85 -13.06 10.73
N ARG A 182 3.50 -12.25 11.58
CA ARG A 182 3.18 -12.15 13.01
C ARG A 182 1.76 -11.64 13.22
N VAL A 183 1.36 -10.57 12.53
CA VAL A 183 -0.02 -10.04 12.58
C VAL A 183 -1.03 -11.10 12.12
N ARG A 184 -0.72 -11.84 11.04
CA ARG A 184 -1.59 -12.93 10.56
C ARG A 184 -1.73 -14.06 11.59
N ILE A 185 -0.63 -14.43 12.26
CA ILE A 185 -0.65 -15.44 13.32
C ILE A 185 -1.52 -14.97 14.48
N ASP A 186 -1.37 -13.72 14.93
CA ASP A 186 -2.16 -13.17 16.04
C ASP A 186 -3.66 -13.16 15.70
N ASN A 187 -4.02 -12.81 14.46
CA ASN A 187 -5.40 -12.89 13.98
C ASN A 187 -5.95 -14.33 13.97
N CYS A 188 -5.18 -15.29 13.44
CA CYS A 188 -5.57 -16.69 13.46
C CYS A 188 -5.71 -17.24 14.88
N GLN A 189 -4.86 -16.82 15.81
CA GLN A 189 -4.95 -17.18 17.23
C GLN A 189 -6.23 -16.61 17.86
N ALA A 190 -6.58 -15.35 17.60
CA ALA A 190 -7.80 -14.73 18.09
C ALA A 190 -9.06 -15.47 17.62
N VAL A 191 -9.13 -15.83 16.33
CA VAL A 191 -10.23 -16.62 15.77
C VAL A 191 -10.30 -18.00 16.41
N THR A 192 -9.16 -18.66 16.60
CA THR A 192 -9.08 -19.97 17.25
C THR A 192 -9.62 -19.93 18.69
N GLN A 193 -9.26 -18.89 19.45
CA GLN A 193 -9.76 -18.67 20.81
C GLN A 193 -11.26 -18.36 20.83
N GLN A 194 -11.76 -17.61 19.85
CA GLN A 194 -13.20 -17.36 19.71
C GLN A 194 -13.97 -18.66 19.43
N LEU A 195 -13.55 -19.44 18.43
CA LEU A 195 -14.21 -20.70 18.07
C LEU A 195 -14.19 -21.70 19.23
N SER A 196 -13.10 -21.75 19.99
CA SER A 196 -12.99 -22.60 21.18
C SER A 196 -13.97 -22.19 22.28
N ARG A 197 -14.23 -20.89 22.46
CA ARG A 197 -15.26 -20.39 23.38
C ARG A 197 -16.66 -20.78 22.91
N GLU A 198 -16.98 -20.53 21.65
CA GLU A 198 -18.27 -20.90 21.05
C GLU A 198 -18.53 -22.42 21.14
N GLN A 199 -17.51 -23.24 20.90
CA GLN A 199 -17.59 -24.69 21.05
C GLN A 199 -17.91 -25.10 22.50
N GLN A 200 -17.28 -24.45 23.49
CA GLN A 200 -17.53 -24.72 24.89
C GLN A 200 -18.95 -24.30 25.31
N ASP A 201 -19.42 -23.13 24.86
CA ASP A 201 -20.77 -22.64 25.14
C ASP A 201 -21.84 -23.56 24.53
N LEU A 202 -21.66 -24.00 23.29
CA LEU A 202 -22.54 -24.97 22.64
C LEU A 202 -22.59 -26.31 23.39
N LYS A 203 -21.43 -26.79 23.88
CA LYS A 203 -21.37 -28.02 24.67
C LYS A 203 -22.18 -27.89 25.97
N VAL A 204 -22.04 -26.77 26.69
CA VAL A 204 -22.82 -26.50 27.91
C VAL A 204 -24.32 -26.41 27.61
N ALA A 205 -24.70 -25.75 26.52
CA ALA A 205 -26.10 -25.67 26.10
C ALA A 205 -26.69 -27.04 25.75
N LEU A 206 -25.91 -27.89 25.05
CA LEU A 206 -26.30 -29.25 24.70
C LEU A 206 -26.50 -30.13 25.94
N GLU A 207 -25.58 -30.09 26.89
CA GLU A 207 -25.69 -30.81 28.16
C GLU A 207 -26.93 -30.39 28.95
N ARG A 208 -27.23 -29.09 28.97
CA ARG A 208 -28.44 -28.54 29.60
C ARG A 208 -29.72 -29.03 28.92
N GLN A 209 -29.76 -29.01 27.59
CA GLN A 209 -30.91 -29.49 26.82
C GLN A 209 -31.12 -31.00 27.01
N ALA A 210 -30.05 -31.79 27.03
CA ALA A 210 -30.11 -33.22 27.31
C ALA A 210 -30.73 -33.50 28.69
N GLY A 211 -30.34 -32.73 29.71
CA GLY A 211 -30.94 -32.82 31.05
C GLY A 211 -32.43 -32.49 31.08
N ILE A 212 -32.88 -31.46 30.35
CA ILE A 212 -34.31 -31.13 30.23
C ILE A 212 -35.07 -32.26 29.51
N ASN A 213 -34.53 -32.77 28.41
CA ASN A 213 -35.15 -33.87 27.66
C ASN A 213 -35.30 -35.13 28.52
N GLN A 214 -34.30 -35.45 29.34
CA GLN A 214 -34.38 -36.58 30.27
C GLN A 214 -35.53 -36.41 31.28
N LYS A 215 -35.70 -35.21 31.87
CA LYS A 215 -36.79 -34.91 32.80
C LYS A 215 -38.16 -35.03 32.11
N LEU A 216 -38.32 -34.45 30.94
CA LEU A 216 -39.56 -34.55 30.16
C LEU A 216 -39.88 -36.01 29.78
N SER A 217 -38.86 -36.81 29.47
CA SER A 217 -39.06 -38.24 29.20
C SER A 217 -39.53 -39.00 30.43
N GLN A 218 -38.99 -38.70 31.62
CA GLN A 218 -39.44 -39.28 32.89
C GLN A 218 -40.88 -38.85 33.21
N GLU A 219 -41.22 -37.57 33.05
CA GLU A 219 -42.58 -37.07 33.25
C GLU A 219 -43.58 -37.72 32.28
N LYS A 220 -43.20 -37.87 31.01
CA LYS A 220 -44.00 -38.58 30.00
C LYS A 220 -44.27 -40.02 30.44
N GLU A 221 -43.26 -40.74 30.90
CA GLU A 221 -43.41 -42.13 31.37
C GLU A 221 -44.33 -42.21 32.60
N GLN A 222 -44.18 -41.30 33.56
CA GLN A 222 -45.08 -41.20 34.72
C GLN A 222 -46.53 -40.92 34.32
N LEU A 223 -46.76 -40.02 33.36
CA LEU A 223 -48.11 -39.72 32.85
C LEU A 223 -48.69 -40.91 32.09
N MET A 224 -47.90 -41.60 31.26
CA MET A 224 -48.31 -42.82 30.57
C MET A 224 -48.67 -43.93 31.57
N PHE A 225 -47.90 -44.09 32.65
CA PHE A 225 -48.23 -45.00 33.73
C PHE A 225 -49.58 -44.65 34.34
N LYS A 226 -49.80 -43.38 34.73
CA LYS A 226 -51.09 -42.92 35.26
C LYS A 226 -52.27 -43.17 34.30
N LEU A 227 -52.06 -42.97 33.00
CA LEU A 227 -53.10 -43.20 31.99
C LEU A 227 -53.46 -44.68 31.86
N ARG A 228 -52.47 -45.59 31.83
CA ARG A 228 -52.70 -47.04 31.73
C ARG A 228 -53.32 -47.64 32.99
N HIS A 229 -53.11 -47.03 34.15
CA HIS A 229 -53.66 -47.48 35.43
C HIS A 229 -54.86 -46.63 35.90
N ARG A 230 -55.45 -45.85 34.98
CA ARG A 230 -56.64 -45.01 35.24
C ARG A 230 -57.89 -45.83 35.60
N ASP A 231 -57.89 -47.13 35.30
CA ASP A 231 -58.99 -48.05 35.62
C ASP A 231 -58.88 -48.69 37.03
N SER A 232 -58.15 -48.08 37.98
CA SER A 232 -57.96 -48.63 39.34
C SER A 232 -58.29 -47.68 40.50
N CYS A 233 -59.16 -46.67 40.32
CA CYS A 233 -59.93 -46.07 41.45
C CYS A 233 -61.23 -45.41 40.97
N PRO A 234 -62.28 -45.35 41.82
CA PRO A 234 -63.68 -45.40 41.40
C PRO A 234 -64.19 -44.11 40.75
N THR A 235 -65.13 -44.33 39.83
CA THR A 235 -65.99 -43.40 39.10
C THR A 235 -66.27 -42.08 39.82
N ILE A 236 -65.73 -40.98 39.28
CA ILE A 236 -66.36 -39.66 39.44
C ILE A 236 -67.28 -39.46 38.24
N HIS A 237 -68.57 -39.44 38.53
CA HIS A 237 -69.68 -39.15 37.63
C HIS A 237 -69.39 -37.90 36.79
N LEU A 238 -69.54 -38.01 35.47
CA LEU A 238 -69.71 -36.85 34.60
C LEU A 238 -71.16 -36.83 34.09
N PRO A 239 -71.93 -35.74 34.28
CA PRO A 239 -73.29 -35.65 33.76
C PRO A 239 -73.30 -35.56 32.24
N THR A 240 -74.01 -36.49 31.61
CA THR A 240 -74.41 -36.47 30.21
C THR A 240 -75.41 -35.35 29.97
N MET A 241 -75.11 -34.44 29.05
CA MET A 241 -76.14 -33.76 28.24
C MET A 241 -75.65 -33.71 26.78
N VAL A 242 -76.44 -34.40 25.97
CA VAL A 242 -76.50 -34.51 24.51
C VAL A 242 -76.67 -33.08 23.92
N GLN A 243 -76.14 -32.67 22.76
CA GLN A 243 -76.53 -33.14 21.43
C GLN A 243 -75.64 -32.54 20.32
N GLU A 244 -75.47 -33.32 19.26
CA GLU A 244 -74.82 -33.03 17.98
C GLU A 244 -75.29 -31.76 17.27
N LEU A 245 -74.43 -31.20 16.41
CA LEU A 245 -74.71 -30.95 14.99
C LEU A 245 -73.39 -30.75 14.22
N ALA A 246 -73.20 -31.59 13.19
CA ALA A 246 -72.04 -31.77 12.30
C ALA A 246 -71.83 -30.57 11.32
N PRO A 247 -71.09 -30.64 10.17
CA PRO A 247 -70.19 -31.68 9.63
C PRO A 247 -68.89 -31.16 8.98
N ARG A 248 -67.94 -32.06 8.67
CA ARG A 248 -67.26 -32.19 7.35
C ARG A 248 -66.32 -33.38 7.32
#